data_AF-A0A7L0QME8-F1
#
_entry.id   AF-A0A7L0QME8-F1
#
_cell.length_a   1.000
_cell.length_b   1.000
_cell.length_c   1.000
_cell.angle_alpha   90.00
_cell.angle_beta   90.00
_cell.angle_gamma   90.00
#
_symmetry.space_group_name_H-M   'P 1'
#
loop_
_entity.id
_entity.type
_entity.pdbx_description
1 polymer ?
#
loop_
_entity_poly.entity_id
_entity_poly.type
_entity_poly.pdbx_seq_one_letter_code
_entity_poly.pdbx_strand_id
1 'polypeptide(L)'
;GRAVAAVPAGDSSDVAVAVAAAAAAAEAWAGLGAARRGQHLARLAAALEGDCGAALGALLALAGGRPLCRSLGAELELGLRPLRGLEPPEGGWRPLGVVALVLAGPCSLPELLWKLGPLLAMGECRGGPWGQLGTNGDKWE
;
A
#
# COMPACT_ATOMS: atom_id res chain seq x y z
N GLY A 1 29.62 11.40 -9.04
CA GLY A 1 28.30 11.58 -8.41
C GLY A 1 28.47 12.16 -7.02
N ARG A 2 27.45 12.84 -6.49
CA ARG A 2 27.43 13.36 -5.10
C ARG A 2 26.47 12.50 -4.28
N ALA A 3 26.88 12.13 -3.07
CA ALA A 3 26.01 11.38 -2.16
C ALA A 3 24.76 12.20 -1.83
N VAL A 4 23.58 11.58 -1.94
CA VAL A 4 22.28 12.21 -1.66
C VAL A 4 21.73 11.81 -0.28
N ALA A 5 22.06 10.60 0.18
CA ALA A 5 21.67 10.07 1.48
C ALA A 5 22.57 8.88 1.85
N ALA A 6 22.61 8.55 3.13
CA ALA A 6 23.10 7.28 3.64
C ALA A 6 21.90 6.47 4.16
N VAL A 7 21.81 5.20 3.79
CA VAL A 7 20.72 4.29 4.17
C VAL A 7 21.34 3.11 4.93
N PRO A 8 20.74 2.63 6.04
CA PRO A 8 21.21 1.45 6.74
C PRO A 8 21.25 0.23 5.81
N ALA A 9 22.32 -0.56 5.89
CA ALA A 9 22.40 -1.86 5.25
C ALA A 9 21.98 -2.92 6.28
N GLY A 10 20.71 -3.33 6.22
CA GLY A 10 20.15 -4.28 7.17
C GLY A 10 20.73 -5.69 7.02
N ASP A 11 20.75 -6.44 8.12
CA ASP A 11 21.23 -7.82 8.17
C ASP A 11 20.11 -8.83 8.51
N SER A 12 20.48 -10.08 8.78
CA SER A 12 19.52 -11.14 9.13
C SER A 12 18.72 -10.84 10.41
N SER A 13 19.28 -10.06 11.34
CA SER A 13 18.60 -9.67 12.58
C SER A 13 17.50 -8.64 12.30
N ASP A 14 17.76 -7.66 11.42
CA ASP A 14 16.74 -6.69 10.99
C ASP A 14 15.59 -7.37 10.24
N VAL A 15 15.92 -8.36 9.40
CA VAL A 15 14.92 -9.18 8.69
C VAL A 15 14.06 -9.95 9.69
N ALA A 16 14.66 -10.57 10.72
CA ALA A 16 13.91 -11.30 11.74
C ALA A 16 12.95 -10.38 12.52
N VAL A 17 13.39 -9.17 12.86
CA VAL A 17 12.55 -8.15 13.52
C VAL A 17 11.39 -7.74 12.61
N ALA A 18 11.65 -7.48 11.33
CA ALA A 18 10.61 -7.10 10.36
C ALA A 18 9.56 -8.21 10.19
N VAL A 19 10.00 -9.47 10.08
CA VAL A 19 9.09 -10.64 9.97
C VAL A 19 8.27 -10.82 11.24
N ALA A 20 8.88 -10.69 12.42
CA ALA A 20 8.16 -10.80 13.70
C ALA A 20 7.09 -9.71 13.84
N ALA A 21 7.40 -8.46 13.48
CA ALA A 21 6.44 -7.36 13.50
C ALA A 21 5.29 -7.60 12.50
N ALA A 22 5.59 -8.05 11.29
CA ALA A 22 4.58 -8.37 10.29
C ALA A 22 3.68 -9.54 10.75
N ALA A 23 4.25 -10.58 11.34
CA ALA A 23 3.51 -11.72 11.86
C ALA A 23 2.57 -11.32 13.01
N ALA A 24 3.03 -10.46 13.93
CA ALA A 24 2.22 -9.95 15.03
C ALA A 24 1.04 -9.08 14.56
N ALA A 25 1.19 -8.37 13.44
CA ALA A 25 0.13 -7.53 12.86
C ALA A 25 -0.80 -8.29 11.89
N ALA A 26 -0.36 -9.45 11.38
CA ALA A 26 -1.02 -10.14 10.27
C ALA A 26 -2.47 -10.53 10.58
N GLU A 27 -2.73 -11.09 11.77
CA GLU A 27 -4.09 -11.51 12.17
C GLU A 27 -5.03 -10.32 12.31
N ALA A 28 -4.59 -9.27 13.01
CA ALA A 28 -5.38 -8.05 13.19
C ALA A 28 -5.67 -7.36 11.85
N TRP A 29 -4.69 -7.30 10.94
CA TRP A 29 -4.87 -6.74 9.61
C TRP A 29 -5.82 -7.59 8.74
N ALA A 30 -5.63 -8.91 8.75
CA ALA A 30 -6.48 -9.86 8.04
C ALA A 30 -7.94 -9.81 8.50
N GLY A 31 -8.16 -9.57 9.80
CA GLY A 31 -9.48 -9.44 10.42
C GLY A 31 -10.19 -8.12 10.11
N LEU A 32 -9.50 -7.11 9.56
CA LEU A 32 -10.17 -5.90 9.08
C LEU A 32 -11.08 -6.26 7.89
N GLY A 33 -12.31 -5.77 7.85
CA GLY A 33 -13.17 -5.92 6.67
C GLY A 33 -12.57 -5.23 5.44
N ALA A 34 -12.93 -5.71 4.25
CA ALA A 34 -12.51 -5.17 2.95
C ALA A 34 -12.63 -3.64 2.86
N ALA A 35 -13.77 -3.08 3.27
CA ALA A 35 -14.02 -1.64 3.27
C ALA A 35 -13.00 -0.87 4.12
N ARG A 36 -12.62 -1.41 5.29
CA ARG A 36 -11.67 -0.75 6.20
C ARG A 36 -10.25 -0.80 5.65
N ARG A 37 -9.84 -1.92 5.03
CA ARG A 37 -8.57 -2.01 4.31
C ARG A 37 -8.52 -1.04 3.13
N GLY A 38 -9.60 -0.97 2.33
CA GLY A 38 -9.75 0.01 1.25
C GLY A 38 -9.62 1.47 1.73
N GLN A 39 -10.22 1.81 2.88
CA GLN A 39 -10.05 3.14 3.49
C GLN A 39 -8.59 3.43 3.88
N HIS A 40 -7.85 2.46 4.40
CA HIS A 40 -6.42 2.63 4.70
C HIS A 40 -5.60 2.86 3.42
N LEU A 41 -5.90 2.13 2.33
CA LEU A 41 -5.24 2.33 1.03
C LEU A 41 -5.58 3.69 0.41
N ALA A 42 -6.83 4.12 0.50
CA ALA A 42 -7.24 5.45 0.06
C ALA A 42 -6.54 6.56 0.87
N ARG A 43 -6.38 6.38 2.18
CA ARG A 43 -5.60 7.30 3.03
C ARG A 43 -4.12 7.31 2.67
N LEU A 44 -3.54 6.17 2.34
CA LEU A 44 -2.16 6.10 1.84
C LEU A 44 -2.02 6.87 0.53
N ALA A 45 -2.97 6.71 -0.39
CA ALA A 45 -2.98 7.47 -1.64
C ALA A 45 -3.06 8.98 -1.38
N ALA A 46 -4.00 9.42 -0.54
CA ALA A 46 -4.15 10.82 -0.15
C ALA A 46 -2.92 11.40 0.55
N ALA A 47 -2.24 10.62 1.38
CA ALA A 47 -1.00 11.05 2.05
C ALA A 47 0.17 11.25 1.06
N LEU A 48 0.14 10.55 -0.08
CA LEU A 48 1.12 10.66 -1.16
C LEU A 48 0.70 11.68 -2.22
N GLU A 49 -0.44 12.35 -2.07
CA GLU A 49 -0.83 13.48 -2.91
C GLU A 49 -0.12 14.77 -2.47
N GLY A 50 -0.05 15.76 -3.38
CA GLY A 50 0.55 17.07 -3.09
C GLY A 50 2.06 17.01 -2.82
N ASP A 51 2.51 17.78 -1.82
CA ASP A 51 3.93 18.02 -1.55
C ASP A 51 4.70 16.76 -1.16
N CYS A 52 4.04 15.81 -0.47
CA CYS A 52 4.68 14.56 -0.08
C CYS A 52 5.02 13.70 -1.31
N GLY A 53 4.07 13.53 -2.22
CA GLY A 53 4.30 12.85 -3.49
C GLY A 53 5.34 13.55 -4.36
N ALA A 54 5.32 14.88 -4.36
CA ALA A 54 6.31 15.67 -5.09
C ALA A 54 7.73 15.49 -4.54
N ALA A 55 7.90 15.53 -3.22
CA ALA A 55 9.19 15.27 -2.59
C ALA A 55 9.68 13.84 -2.87
N LEU A 56 8.79 12.84 -2.79
CA LEU A 56 9.12 11.45 -3.05
C LEU A 56 9.52 11.22 -4.52
N GLY A 57 8.78 11.77 -5.47
CA GLY A 57 9.10 11.67 -6.89
C GLY A 57 10.42 12.35 -7.25
N ALA A 58 10.76 13.48 -6.60
CA ALA A 58 12.07 14.12 -6.75
C ALA A 58 13.21 13.24 -6.22
N LEU A 59 13.03 12.61 -5.05
CA LEU A 59 14.01 11.67 -4.50
C LEU A 59 14.22 10.45 -5.40
N LEU A 60 13.15 9.89 -5.97
CA LEU A 60 13.24 8.76 -6.89
C LEU A 60 13.90 9.14 -8.22
N ALA A 61 13.65 10.35 -8.72
CA ALA A 61 14.33 10.89 -9.89
C ALA A 61 15.84 11.04 -9.63
N LEU A 62 16.22 11.59 -8.47
CA LEU A 62 17.62 11.73 -8.04
C LEU A 62 18.32 10.38 -7.87
N ALA A 63 17.66 9.43 -7.20
CA ALA A 63 18.22 8.10 -6.93
C ALA A 63 18.35 7.26 -8.22
N GLY A 64 17.40 7.40 -9.14
CA GLY A 64 17.36 6.64 -10.39
C GLY A 64 18.04 7.30 -11.59
N GLY A 65 18.48 8.55 -11.47
CA GLY A 65 18.98 9.34 -12.60
C GLY A 65 17.91 9.60 -13.68
N ARG A 66 16.62 9.57 -13.31
CA ARG A 66 15.50 9.75 -14.24
C ARG A 66 15.08 11.22 -14.33
N PRO A 67 14.51 11.67 -15.45
CA PRO A 67 13.97 13.03 -15.56
C PRO A 67 12.90 13.31 -14.50
N LEU A 68 12.97 14.46 -13.83
CA LEU A 68 12.02 14.84 -12.79
C LEU A 68 10.56 14.86 -13.30
N CYS A 69 10.34 15.35 -14.52
CA CYS A 69 9.01 15.40 -15.14
C CYS A 69 8.38 14.01 -15.31
N ARG A 70 9.19 12.96 -15.43
CA ARG A 70 8.72 11.58 -15.51
C ARG A 70 8.21 11.10 -14.15
N SER A 71 9.00 11.32 -13.09
CA SER A 71 8.66 10.88 -11.73
C SER A 71 7.59 11.73 -11.04
N LEU A 72 7.46 13.01 -11.39
CA LEU A 72 6.40 13.91 -10.88
C LEU A 72 5.16 13.98 -11.76
N GLY A 73 5.25 13.50 -13.00
CA GLY A 73 4.15 13.54 -13.95
C GLY A 73 3.27 12.30 -13.86
N ALA A 74 3.09 11.63 -15.00
CA ALA A 74 2.20 10.48 -15.11
C ALA A 74 2.54 9.33 -14.14
N GLU A 75 3.80 9.14 -13.75
CA GLU A 75 4.19 8.03 -12.86
C GLU A 75 3.59 8.16 -11.45
N LEU A 76 3.48 9.38 -10.89
CA LEU A 76 2.86 9.55 -9.58
C LEU A 76 1.40 9.11 -9.60
N GLU A 77 0.62 9.66 -10.54
CA GLU A 77 -0.80 9.29 -10.70
C GLU A 77 -0.99 7.81 -11.07
N LEU A 78 -0.13 7.23 -11.91
CA LEU A 78 -0.16 5.81 -12.23
C LEU A 78 0.06 4.93 -11.00
N GLY A 79 0.92 5.33 -10.07
CA GLY A 79 1.14 4.61 -8.82
C GLY A 79 -0.01 4.73 -7.83
N LEU A 80 -0.64 5.91 -7.73
CA LEU A 80 -1.70 6.19 -6.75
C LEU A 80 -3.07 5.64 -7.17
N ARG A 81 -3.37 5.64 -8.47
CA ARG A 81 -4.70 5.27 -8.98
C ARG A 81 -5.20 3.91 -8.49
N PRO A 82 -4.39 2.83 -8.48
CA PRO A 82 -4.85 1.55 -7.97
C PRO A 82 -5.17 1.57 -6.48
N LEU A 83 -4.49 2.39 -5.68
CA LEU A 83 -4.72 2.47 -4.23
C LEU A 83 -6.06 3.13 -3.89
N ARG A 84 -6.52 4.08 -4.71
CA ARG A 84 -7.79 4.81 -4.51
C ARG A 84 -9.04 3.95 -4.75
N GLY A 85 -8.89 2.81 -5.42
CA GLY A 85 -10.01 1.95 -5.83
C GLY A 85 -9.71 0.46 -5.77
N LEU A 86 -8.75 0.04 -4.94
CA LEU A 86 -8.40 -1.36 -4.78
C LEU A 86 -9.50 -2.06 -3.98
N GLU A 87 -10.41 -2.70 -4.70
CA GLU A 87 -11.41 -3.57 -4.12
C GLU A 87 -10.85 -4.99 -4.06
N PRO A 88 -10.87 -5.65 -2.89
CA PRO A 88 -10.48 -7.04 -2.84
C PRO A 88 -11.47 -7.88 -3.65
N PRO A 89 -11.00 -8.94 -4.32
CA PRO A 89 -11.86 -9.79 -5.13
C PRO A 89 -12.98 -10.39 -4.27
N GLU A 90 -14.18 -10.45 -4.85
CA GLU A 90 -15.30 -11.15 -4.24
C GLU A 90 -14.99 -12.65 -4.11
N GLY A 91 -15.49 -13.26 -3.04
CA GLY A 91 -15.26 -14.68 -2.72
C GLY A 91 -14.51 -14.90 -1.42
N GLY A 92 -14.61 -16.13 -0.88
CA GLY A 92 -14.02 -16.55 0.39
C GLY A 92 -12.50 -16.71 0.33
N TRP A 93 -11.78 -15.65 -0.03
CA TRP A 93 -10.32 -15.60 -0.09
C TRP A 93 -9.74 -15.48 1.31
N ARG A 94 -8.62 -16.19 1.51
CA ARG A 94 -7.82 -16.15 2.73
C ARG A 94 -6.47 -15.51 2.44
N PRO A 95 -5.93 -14.68 3.34
CA PRO A 95 -4.62 -14.10 3.17
C PRO A 95 -3.53 -15.17 3.31
N LEU A 96 -2.42 -14.96 2.59
CA LEU A 96 -1.24 -15.82 2.66
C LEU A 96 -0.45 -15.64 3.97
N GLY A 97 -0.67 -14.54 4.70
CA GLY A 97 0.11 -14.16 5.87
C GLY A 97 1.23 -13.17 5.52
N VAL A 98 2.42 -13.40 6.07
CA VAL A 98 3.59 -12.52 5.86
C VAL A 98 4.20 -12.78 4.47
N VAL A 99 4.40 -11.71 3.70
CA VAL A 99 4.98 -11.78 2.35
C VAL A 99 6.22 -10.88 2.28
N ALA A 100 7.34 -11.42 1.80
CA ALA A 100 8.52 -10.63 1.49
C ALA A 100 8.40 -10.01 0.09
N LEU A 101 8.56 -8.68 0.00
CA LEU A 101 8.58 -7.94 -1.27
C LEU A 101 10.01 -7.51 -1.60
N VAL A 102 10.55 -8.03 -2.70
CA VAL A 102 11.89 -7.67 -3.21
C VAL A 102 11.73 -6.93 -4.53
N LEU A 103 12.39 -5.77 -4.65
CA LEU A 103 12.35 -4.92 -5.84
C LEU A 103 13.77 -4.77 -6.42
N ALA A 104 13.87 -4.81 -7.75
CA ALA A 104 15.12 -4.46 -8.42
C ALA A 104 15.32 -2.93 -8.39
N GLY A 105 16.53 -2.48 -8.07
CA GLY A 105 16.85 -1.06 -7.95
C GLY A 105 17.28 -0.43 -9.28
N PRO A 106 17.10 0.91 -9.45
CA PRO A 106 16.25 1.81 -8.67
C PRO A 106 14.78 1.72 -9.14
N CYS A 107 13.87 1.32 -8.26
CA CYS A 107 12.46 1.14 -8.64
C CYS A 107 11.72 2.49 -8.82
N SER A 108 10.63 2.46 -9.57
CA SER A 108 9.71 3.59 -9.67
C SER A 108 8.63 3.54 -8.57
N LEU A 109 7.96 4.67 -8.31
CA LEU A 109 6.84 4.70 -7.36
C LEU A 109 5.70 3.75 -7.79
N PRO A 110 5.30 3.70 -9.08
CA PRO A 110 4.37 2.68 -9.57
C PRO A 110 4.79 1.25 -9.25
N GLU A 111 6.05 0.87 -9.51
CA GLU A 111 6.52 -0.51 -9.27
C GLU A 111 6.37 -0.93 -7.82
N LEU A 112 6.69 -0.02 -6.88
CA LEU A 112 6.49 -0.24 -5.46
C LEU A 112 5.01 -0.38 -5.12
N LEU A 113 4.19 0.61 -5.49
CA LEU A 113 2.79 0.68 -5.08
C LEU A 113 1.92 -0.40 -5.72
N TRP A 114 2.21 -0.82 -6.95
CA TRP A 114 1.48 -1.87 -7.64
C TRP A 114 1.75 -3.27 -7.06
N LYS A 115 2.90 -3.46 -6.39
CA LYS A 115 3.19 -4.70 -5.68
C LYS A 115 2.70 -4.65 -4.24
N LEU A 116 2.86 -3.52 -3.56
CA LEU A 116 2.45 -3.35 -2.17
C LEU A 116 0.92 -3.27 -2.03
N GLY A 117 0.24 -2.54 -2.91
CA GLY A 117 -1.21 -2.31 -2.86
C GLY A 117 -2.03 -3.60 -2.79
N PRO A 118 -1.86 -4.55 -3.73
CA PRO A 118 -2.55 -5.84 -3.67
C PRO A 118 -2.23 -6.64 -2.41
N LEU A 119 -0.97 -6.66 -1.95
CA LEU A 119 -0.59 -7.38 -0.74
C LEU A 119 -1.34 -6.87 0.50
N LEU A 120 -1.58 -5.56 0.58
CA LEU A 120 -2.31 -4.94 1.69
C LEU A 120 -3.84 -5.00 1.52
N ALA A 121 -4.34 -5.00 0.28
CA ALA A 121 -5.77 -5.12 0.01
C ALA A 121 -6.31 -6.52 0.35
N MET A 122 -5.48 -7.54 0.12
CA MET A 122 -5.81 -8.93 0.43
C MET A 122 -5.84 -9.18 1.94
N GLY A 123 -6.90 -9.81 2.39
CA GLY A 123 -7.18 -10.17 3.77
C GLY A 123 -8.35 -11.14 3.79
N GLU A 124 -8.83 -11.54 4.97
CA GLU A 124 -10.03 -12.38 5.02
C GLU A 124 -11.20 -11.57 4.43
N CYS A 125 -11.80 -12.10 3.37
CA CYS A 125 -13.03 -11.59 2.77
C CYS A 125 -14.12 -12.61 3.06
N ARG A 126 -14.71 -12.55 4.26
CA ARG A 126 -15.97 -13.26 4.48
C ARG A 126 -17.02 -12.52 3.65
N GLY A 127 -17.58 -13.18 2.64
CA GLY A 127 -18.71 -12.66 1.86
C GLY A 127 -19.89 -12.38 2.78
N GLY A 128 -19.92 -11.20 3.38
CA GLY A 128 -21.11 -10.60 3.94
C GLY A 128 -21.87 -9.93 2.79
N PRO A 129 -23.20 -9.89 2.82
CA PRO A 129 -23.99 -9.32 1.73
C PRO A 129 -23.64 -7.83 1.58
N TRP A 130 -22.94 -7.50 0.51
CA TRP A 130 -22.89 -6.14 -0.02
C TRP A 130 -24.30 -5.83 -0.53
N GLY A 131 -25.15 -5.29 0.35
CA GLY A 131 -26.54 -4.99 0.02
C GLY A 131 -27.54 -4.79 1.15
N GLN A 132 -27.18 -4.87 2.45
CA GLN A 132 -28.13 -4.57 3.54
C GLN A 132 -27.55 -3.71 4.68
N LEU A 133 -26.85 -2.62 4.34
CA LEU A 133 -26.73 -1.47 5.22
C LEU A 133 -27.50 -0.32 4.57
N GLY A 134 -28.83 -0.34 4.73
CA GLY A 134 -29.67 0.73 4.19
C GLY A 134 -31.17 0.48 4.07
N THR A 135 -31.80 -0.37 4.87
CA THR A 135 -33.26 -0.27 5.15
C THR A 135 -33.59 -0.93 6.48
N ASN A 136 -33.37 -0.24 7.60
CA ASN A 136 -34.34 -0.35 8.69
C ASN A 136 -34.32 0.93 9.49
N GLY A 137 -35.48 1.56 9.55
CA GLY A 137 -35.68 2.76 10.34
C GLY A 137 -35.64 2.40 11.81
N ASP A 138 -34.54 2.75 12.47
CA ASP A 138 -34.56 2.93 13.91
C ASP A 138 -35.08 4.34 14.20
N LYS A 139 -36.32 4.34 14.67
CA LYS A 139 -37.05 5.46 15.22
C LYS A 139 -36.24 6.06 16.38
N TRP A 140 -36.20 7.38 16.42
CA TRP A 140 -35.90 8.13 17.63
C TRP A 140 -37.08 7.99 18.60
N GLU A 141 -36.94 7.14 19.61
CA GLU A 141 -37.63 7.23 20.90
C GLU A 141 -36.60 7.20 22.03
#